data_AF-U2EN05-F1
#
_entry.id   AF-U2EN05-F1
#
_cell.length_a   1.000
_cell.length_b   1.000
_cell.length_c   1.000
_cell.angle_alpha   90.00
_cell.angle_beta   90.00
_cell.angle_gamma   90.00
#
_symmetry.space_group_name_H-M   'P 1'
#
loop_
_entity.id
_entity.type
_entity.pdbx_description
1 polymer ?
#
loop_
_entity_poly.entity_id
_entity_poly.type
_entity_poly.pdbx_seq_one_letter_code
_entity_poly.pdbx_strand_id
1 'polypeptide(L)'
;MKVVYDSIFYIAEQGHFTTLNRLELNNNGINIGVGLDNVLEVNGYKGGIYFTASNMWEYSLYSCNLLGGDLKKIYSVKVRNIDFINNYVFFYASNDYYNYKFYNINLDINTIEEFQ
;
A
#
# COMPACT_ATOMS: atom_id res chain seq x y z
N MET A 1 4.71 10.15 3.53
CA MET A 1 6.13 9.72 3.56
C MET A 1 6.28 8.69 4.67
N LYS A 2 6.96 7.57 4.41
CA LYS A 2 7.24 6.52 5.39
C LYS A 2 8.67 6.04 5.24
N VAL A 3 9.38 5.89 6.35
CA VAL A 3 10.73 5.32 6.39
C VAL A 3 10.58 3.81 6.59
N VAL A 4 11.20 3.03 5.70
CA VAL A 4 11.20 1.57 5.72
C VAL A 4 12.63 1.12 5.47
N TYR A 5 13.28 0.59 6.51
CA TYR A 5 14.72 0.29 6.52
C TYR A 5 15.58 1.50 6.15
N ASP A 6 16.42 1.38 5.13
CA ASP A 6 17.34 2.39 4.60
C ASP A 6 16.71 3.24 3.49
N SER A 7 15.38 3.14 3.33
CA SER A 7 14.66 3.75 2.23
C SER A 7 13.50 4.61 2.73
N ILE A 8 13.28 5.76 2.08
CA ILE A 8 12.07 6.56 2.25
C ILE A 8 11.12 6.26 1.10
N PHE A 9 9.89 5.87 1.43
CA PHE A 9 8.79 5.75 0.49
C PHE A 9 7.90 6.98 0.59
N TYR A 10 7.64 7.63 -0.53
CA TYR A 10 6.84 8.84 -0.56
C TYR A 10 5.94 8.88 -1.79
N ILE A 11 4.82 9.58 -1.61
CA ILE A 11 3.86 9.81 -2.67
C ILE A 11 4.23 11.16 -3.29
N ALA A 12 4.40 11.20 -4.60
CA ALA A 12 4.68 12.43 -5.35
C ALA A 12 3.56 12.68 -6.36
N GLU A 13 3.16 13.94 -6.48
CA GLU A 13 2.20 14.38 -7.48
C GLU A 13 2.93 14.65 -8.81
N GLN A 14 2.44 14.06 -9.90
CA GLN A 14 2.90 14.29 -11.27
C GLN A 14 1.69 14.61 -12.14
N GLY A 15 1.39 15.90 -12.28
CA GLY A 15 0.17 16.36 -12.95
C GLY A 15 -1.08 16.01 -12.12
N HIS A 16 -2.02 15.27 -12.70
CA HIS A 16 -3.25 14.83 -12.00
C HIS A 16 -3.12 13.46 -11.31
N PHE A 17 -1.93 12.87 -11.31
CA PHE A 17 -1.69 11.54 -10.77
C PHE A 17 -0.73 11.59 -9.59
N THR A 18 -0.93 10.72 -8.61
CA THR A 18 0.05 10.47 -7.55
C THR A 18 0.78 9.15 -7.77
N THR A 19 2.09 9.17 -7.59
CA THR A 19 2.99 8.03 -7.81
C THR A 19 3.68 7.63 -6.52
N LEU A 20 3.96 6.33 -6.34
CA LEU A 20 4.78 5.85 -5.24
C LEU A 20 6.25 5.84 -5.66
N ASN A 21 7.07 6.57 -4.92
CA ASN A 21 8.49 6.75 -5.16
C ASN A 21 9.30 6.23 -3.97
N ARG A 22 10.53 5.80 -4.25
CA ARG A 22 11.51 5.39 -3.25
C ARG A 22 12.73 6.31 -3.30
N LEU A 23 13.33 6.58 -2.15
CA LEU A 23 14.60 7.27 -1.99
C LEU A 23 15.50 6.42 -1.09
N GLU A 24 16.62 5.95 -1.63
CA GLU A 24 17.65 5.26 -0.84
C GLU A 24 18.48 6.28 -0.04
N LEU A 25 18.56 6.11 1.29
CA LEU A 25 19.27 7.03 2.20
C LEU A 25 20.80 6.90 2.11
N ASN A 26 21.29 5.77 1.59
CA ASN A 26 22.70 5.39 1.54
C ASN A 26 23.33 5.52 0.15
N ASN A 27 22.54 5.68 -0.93
CA ASN A 27 23.05 5.76 -2.31
C ASN A 27 22.21 6.70 -3.18
N ASN A 28 22.60 7.98 -3.26
CA ASN A 28 22.24 8.97 -4.31
C ASN A 28 20.76 9.07 -4.77
N GLY A 29 19.79 8.56 -4.02
CA GLY A 29 18.37 8.71 -4.32
C GLY A 29 17.93 8.11 -5.65
N ILE A 30 17.90 6.77 -5.75
CA ILE A 30 17.30 6.10 -6.91
C ILE A 30 15.77 6.16 -6.81
N ASN A 31 15.14 6.87 -7.75
CA ASN A 31 13.69 6.84 -7.92
C ASN A 31 13.28 5.56 -8.63
N ILE A 32 12.66 4.62 -7.90
CA ILE A 32 11.94 3.50 -8.49
C ILE A 32 10.45 3.83 -8.40
N GLY A 33 9.87 4.26 -9.51
CA GLY A 33 8.44 4.47 -9.63
C GLY A 33 7.73 3.12 -9.71
N VAL A 34 6.86 2.83 -8.76
CA VAL A 34 5.85 1.78 -8.96
C VAL A 34 4.80 2.41 -9.89
N GLY A 35 4.66 1.88 -11.10
CA GLY A 35 3.79 2.40 -12.18
C GLY A 35 2.30 2.25 -11.88
N LEU A 36 1.85 2.80 -10.75
CA LEU A 36 0.47 2.84 -10.32
C LEU A 36 0.09 4.28 -10.03
N ASP A 37 -1.00 4.68 -10.66
CA ASP A 37 -1.56 6.01 -10.51
C ASP A 37 -2.40 6.10 -9.23
N ASN A 38 -2.55 7.33 -8.74
CA ASN A 38 -3.47 7.69 -7.67
C ASN A 38 -3.22 6.89 -6.37
N VAL A 39 -1.95 6.75 -5.99
CA VAL A 39 -1.55 6.21 -4.68
C VAL A 39 -1.98 7.18 -3.58
N LEU A 40 -2.74 6.69 -2.60
CA LEU A 40 -3.27 7.52 -1.50
C LEU A 40 -2.53 7.30 -0.19
N GLU A 41 -2.15 6.07 0.10
CA GLU A 41 -1.55 5.67 1.36
C GLU A 41 -0.47 4.63 1.10
N VAL A 42 0.62 4.70 1.85
CA VAL A 42 1.72 3.73 1.81
C VAL A 42 2.19 3.43 3.22
N ASN A 43 2.49 2.16 3.47
CA ASN A 43 3.08 1.68 4.70
C ASN A 43 4.03 0.49 4.40
N GLY A 44 4.99 0.24 5.29
CA GLY A 44 5.99 -0.80 5.10
C GLY A 44 5.97 -1.84 6.21
N TYR A 45 6.08 -3.11 5.86
CA TYR A 45 6.07 -4.20 6.82
C TYR A 45 6.88 -5.41 6.32
N LYS A 46 7.75 -5.98 7.18
CA LYS A 46 8.57 -7.17 6.91
C LYS A 46 9.25 -7.22 5.52
N GLY A 47 9.80 -6.10 5.07
CA GLY A 47 10.50 -6.03 3.77
C GLY A 47 9.56 -5.96 2.56
N GLY A 48 8.26 -5.76 2.77
CA GLY A 48 7.29 -5.42 1.75
C GLY A 48 6.74 -4.00 1.93
N ILE A 49 6.23 -3.45 0.84
CA ILE A 49 5.48 -2.20 0.82
C ILE A 49 4.04 -2.52 0.52
N TYR A 50 3.14 -1.88 1.26
CA TYR A 50 1.70 -2.04 1.15
C TYR A 50 1.10 -0.67 0.96
N PHE A 51 0.20 -0.56 0.00
CA PHE A 51 -0.32 0.75 -0.38
C PHE A 51 -1.68 0.63 -1.03
N THR A 52 -2.44 1.72 -0.94
CA THR A 52 -3.68 1.86 -1.69
C THR A 52 -3.43 2.68 -2.93
N ALA A 53 -3.85 2.15 -4.07
CA ALA A 53 -3.80 2.83 -5.36
C ALA A 53 -5.13 2.66 -6.08
N SER A 54 -5.47 3.60 -6.95
CA SER A 54 -6.59 3.42 -7.88
C SER A 54 -6.08 3.28 -9.30
N ASN A 55 -6.25 2.08 -9.84
CA ASN A 55 -6.17 1.89 -11.29
C ASN A 55 -7.61 1.92 -11.82
N MET A 56 -7.90 2.79 -12.79
CA MET A 56 -9.23 2.93 -13.40
C MET A 56 -10.39 3.06 -12.38
N TRP A 57 -10.22 3.88 -11.34
CA TRP A 57 -11.23 4.14 -10.29
C TRP A 57 -11.46 3.01 -9.26
N GLU A 58 -10.79 1.87 -9.41
CA GLU A 58 -10.80 0.80 -8.41
C GLU A 58 -9.70 1.02 -7.39
N TYR A 59 -10.06 1.59 -6.23
CA TYR A 59 -9.17 1.61 -5.08
C TYR A 59 -8.99 0.18 -4.58
N SER A 60 -7.75 -0.28 -4.47
CA SER A 60 -7.42 -1.62 -4.02
C SER A 60 -6.19 -1.58 -3.11
N LEU A 61 -6.05 -2.60 -2.25
CA LEU A 61 -4.84 -2.83 -1.48
C LEU A 61 -3.85 -3.63 -2.33
N TYR A 62 -2.64 -3.08 -2.50
CA TYR A 62 -1.54 -3.73 -3.20
C TYR A 62 -0.37 -3.98 -2.25
N SER A 63 0.48 -4.93 -2.60
CA SER A 63 1.83 -5.04 -2.06
C SER A 63 2.88 -5.24 -3.14
N CYS A 64 4.10 -4.84 -2.86
CA CYS A 64 5.29 -5.12 -3.67
C CYS A 64 6.50 -5.29 -2.75
N ASN A 65 7.60 -5.81 -3.29
CA ASN A 65 8.88 -5.83 -2.58
C ASN A 65 9.48 -4.41 -2.49
N LEU A 66 10.54 -4.21 -1.71
CA LEU A 66 11.17 -2.89 -1.52
C LEU A 66 11.72 -2.26 -2.82
N LEU A 67 11.91 -3.07 -3.87
CA LEU A 67 12.36 -2.61 -5.19
C LEU A 67 11.19 -2.32 -6.13
N GLY A 68 9.94 -2.36 -5.65
CA GLY A 68 8.75 -2.15 -6.47
C GLY A 68 8.38 -3.34 -7.38
N GLY A 69 9.11 -4.46 -7.28
CA GLY A 69 8.79 -5.71 -7.98
C GLY A 69 7.77 -6.56 -7.24
N ASP A 70 7.42 -7.72 -7.80
CA ASP A 70 6.46 -8.68 -7.21
C ASP A 70 5.11 -8.04 -6.84
N LEU A 71 4.64 -7.10 -7.67
CA LEU A 71 3.38 -6.41 -7.45
C LEU A 71 2.21 -7.39 -7.38
N LYS A 72 1.48 -7.34 -6.27
CA LYS A 72 0.32 -8.20 -5.99
C LYS A 72 -0.86 -7.34 -5.55
N LYS A 73 -2.03 -7.55 -6.14
CA LYS A 73 -3.31 -7.07 -5.59
C LYS A 73 -3.73 -7.99 -4.45
N ILE A 74 -3.87 -7.45 -3.25
CA ILE A 74 -4.25 -8.20 -2.04
C ILE A 74 -5.77 -8.18 -1.87
N TYR A 75 -6.39 -7.02 -2.08
CA TYR A 75 -7.82 -6.85 -1.88
C TYR A 75 -8.40 -5.86 -2.87
N SER A 76 -9.53 -6.22 -3.49
CA SER A 76 -10.09 -5.55 -4.67
C SER A 76 -11.14 -4.48 -4.36
N VAL A 77 -11.25 -4.04 -3.11
CA VAL A 77 -12.23 -3.02 -2.70
C VAL A 77 -11.49 -1.81 -2.12
N LYS A 78 -12.20 -0.69 -1.96
CA LYS A 78 -11.59 0.54 -1.47
C LYS A 78 -11.11 0.38 -0.04
N VAL A 79 -9.80 0.52 0.17
CA VAL A 79 -9.13 0.37 1.47
C VAL A 79 -8.62 1.72 1.99
N ARG A 80 -8.62 1.90 3.32
CA ARG A 80 -8.07 3.07 4.03
C ARG A 80 -7.48 2.67 5.39
N ASN A 81 -6.55 3.46 5.90
CA ASN A 81 -5.93 3.36 7.22
C ASN A 81 -5.28 1.99 7.42
N ILE A 82 -4.25 1.70 6.63
CA ILE A 82 -3.54 0.42 6.67
C ILE A 82 -2.55 0.44 7.83
N ASP A 83 -2.70 -0.50 8.75
CA ASP A 83 -1.75 -0.71 9.84
C ASP A 83 -1.40 -2.19 10.03
N PHE A 84 -0.34 -2.46 10.79
CA PHE A 84 0.23 -3.78 10.96
C PHE A 84 0.43 -4.11 12.44
N ILE A 85 -0.05 -5.28 12.86
CA ILE A 85 0.26 -5.85 14.17
C ILE A 85 0.61 -7.33 13.96
N ASN A 86 1.85 -7.71 14.28
CA ASN A 86 2.35 -9.05 13.97
C ASN A 86 2.08 -9.39 12.49
N ASN A 87 1.72 -10.63 12.16
CA ASN A 87 1.45 -11.06 10.78
C ASN A 87 0.09 -10.62 10.22
N TYR A 88 -0.54 -9.60 10.81
CA TYR A 88 -1.84 -9.11 10.38
C TYR A 88 -1.76 -7.71 9.82
N VAL A 89 -2.46 -7.51 8.70
CA VAL A 89 -2.77 -6.19 8.14
C VAL A 89 -4.16 -5.82 8.59
N PHE A 90 -4.33 -4.66 9.22
CA PHE A 90 -5.61 -4.10 9.63
C PHE A 90 -5.95 -2.91 8.76
N PHE A 91 -7.21 -2.81 8.34
CA PHE A 91 -7.66 -1.69 7.52
C PHE A 91 -9.18 -1.55 7.51
N TYR A 92 -9.64 -0.38 7.08
CA TYR A 92 -11.04 -0.16 6.74
C TYR A 92 -11.27 -0.42 5.26
N ALA A 93 -12.33 -1.15 4.92
CA ALA A 93 -12.69 -1.42 3.54
C ALA A 93 -14.18 -1.17 3.26
N SER A 94 -14.49 -0.75 2.03
CA SER A 94 -15.87 -0.60 1.59
C SER A 94 -16.04 -0.86 0.09
N ASN A 95 -17.21 -1.40 -0.28
CA ASN A 95 -17.69 -1.45 -1.65
C ASN A 95 -18.42 -0.16 -2.07
N ASP A 96 -18.70 0.74 -1.13
CA ASP A 96 -19.36 2.02 -1.38
C ASP A 96 -18.58 3.18 -0.71
N TYR A 97 -19.07 4.41 -0.85
CA TYR A 97 -18.37 5.59 -0.34
C TYR A 97 -18.53 5.81 1.17
N TYR A 98 -19.51 5.18 1.82
CA TYR A 98 -20.02 5.60 3.11
C TYR A 98 -19.92 4.53 4.20
N ASN A 99 -19.88 3.26 3.83
CA ASN A 99 -20.00 2.14 4.77
C ASN A 99 -18.68 1.37 4.85
N TYR A 100 -17.71 1.93 5.58
CA TYR A 100 -16.47 1.22 5.86
C TYR A 100 -16.66 0.23 7.00
N LYS A 101 -16.19 -0.99 6.78
CA LYS A 101 -16.08 -2.03 7.79
C LYS A 101 -14.61 -2.27 8.11
N PHE A 102 -14.33 -2.73 9.32
CA PHE A 102 -12.97 -3.02 9.75
C PHE A 102 -12.61 -4.46 9.41
N TYR A 103 -11.44 -4.66 8.80
CA TYR A 103 -10.97 -5.96 8.34
C TYR A 103 -9.56 -6.22 8.84
N ASN A 104 -9.21 -7.50 8.89
CA ASN A 104 -7.84 -7.95 9.02
C ASN A 104 -7.48 -8.99 7.95
N ILE A 105 -6.21 -9.06 7.59
CA ILE A 105 -5.64 -10.10 6.72
C ILE A 105 -4.47 -10.74 7.43
N ASN A 106 -4.50 -12.06 7.59
CA ASN A 106 -3.31 -12.81 7.99
C ASN A 106 -2.41 -13.03 6.76
N LEU A 107 -1.18 -12.51 6.79
CA LEU A 107 -0.24 -12.54 5.68
C LEU A 107 0.33 -13.92 5.38
N ASP A 108 0.35 -14.84 6.34
CA ASP A 108 0.92 -16.18 6.15
C ASP A 108 -0.03 -17.06 5.33
N ILE A 109 -1.34 -16.93 5.57
CA ILE A 109 -2.38 -17.77 4.96
C ILE A 109 -3.27 -17.00 3.97
N ASN A 110 -3.10 -15.69 3.85
CA ASN A 110 -3.85 -14.78 2.96
C ASN A 110 -5.38 -14.87 3.13
N THR A 111 -5.87 -15.15 4.33
CA THR A 111 -7.30 -15.06 4.66
C THR A 111 -7.67 -13.66 5.12
N ILE A 112 -8.84 -13.20 4.67
CA ILE A 112 -9.41 -11.89 4.97
C ILE A 112 -10.64 -12.09 5.84
N GLU A 113 -10.71 -11.39 6.96
CA GLU A 113 -11.80 -11.50 7.93
C GLU A 113 -12.31 -10.11 8.32
N GLU A 114 -13.63 -9.96 8.42
CA GLU A 114 -14.25 -8.78 9.02
C GLU A 114 -14.03 -8.84 10.54
N PHE A 115 -13.46 -7.78 11.10
CA PHE A 115 -13.17 -7.69 12.52
C PHE A 115 -14.43 -7.17 13.25
N GLN A 116 -14.97 -7.96 14.17
CA GLN A 116 -16.18 -7.62 14.95
C GLN A 116 -15.85 -6.80 16.20
#